data_AF-A0A3B9X194-F1
#
_entry.id   AF-A0A3B9X194-F1
#
_cell.length_a   1.000
_cell.length_b   1.000
_cell.length_c   1.000
_cell.angle_alpha   90.00
_cell.angle_beta   90.00
_cell.angle_gamma   90.00
#
_symmetry.space_group_name_H-M   'P 1'
#
loop_
_entity.id
_entity.type
_entity.pdbx_description
1 polymer ?
#
loop_
_entity_poly.entity_id
_entity_poly.type
_entity_poly.pdbx_seq_one_letter_code
_entity_poly.pdbx_strand_id
1 'polypeptide(L)'
;VGVVLGCNNYDVIDLGVMVPAARILEVAKKENVDIIGLSGLITPSLDEMVHVASEMQRLDFHVPLLIGGATTSKAHTAVKIEEHYKNDSTIYVPDASRSVTVVSNLLNPETKSDYCANVEEEYVTVRLRTANRAKKRKLLSFVKANANRPNLDWNSYKPTQPKFTGTKVFENFPLETLRKYIDWTPFFITWSLAG
;
A
#
# COMPACT_ATOMS: atom_id res chain seq x y z
N VAL A 1 11.10 7.29 3.38
CA VAL A 1 10.45 7.39 4.71
C VAL A 1 11.49 7.30 5.82
N GLY A 2 12.25 6.20 5.93
CA GLY A 2 13.26 6.04 6.99
C GLY A 2 14.24 7.21 7.12
N VAL A 3 14.83 7.66 6.00
CA VAL A 3 15.72 8.85 5.99
C VAL A 3 15.01 10.11 6.50
N VAL A 4 13.75 10.32 6.11
CA VAL A 4 12.99 11.52 6.52
C VAL A 4 12.70 11.50 8.03
N LEU A 5 12.33 10.34 8.58
CA LEU A 5 12.13 10.19 10.02
C LEU A 5 13.46 10.32 10.79
N GLY A 6 14.54 9.73 10.28
CA GLY A 6 15.89 9.89 10.86
C GLY A 6 16.36 11.35 10.91
N CYS A 7 16.05 12.14 9.88
CA CYS A 7 16.32 13.59 9.88
C CYS A 7 15.51 14.37 10.93
N ASN A 8 14.45 13.77 11.49
CA ASN A 8 13.62 14.34 12.56
C ASN A 8 13.89 13.68 13.92
N ASN A 9 15.10 13.16 14.12
CA ASN A 9 15.57 12.59 15.40
C ASN A 9 14.82 11.33 15.87
N TYR A 10 14.14 10.63 14.97
CA TYR A 10 13.61 9.30 15.26
C TYR A 10 14.66 8.21 14.99
N ASP A 11 14.74 7.22 15.87
CA ASP A 11 15.49 5.99 15.59
C ASP A 11 14.64 5.09 14.69
N VAL A 12 15.23 4.57 13.62
CA VAL A 12 14.52 3.81 12.59
C VAL A 12 15.19 2.48 12.36
N ILE A 13 14.50 1.41 12.73
CA ILE A 13 14.94 0.03 12.53
C ILE A 13 14.35 -0.48 11.21
N ASP A 14 15.14 -0.41 10.14
CA ASP A 14 14.75 -0.96 8.84
C ASP A 14 15.05 -2.47 8.78
N LEU A 15 13.99 -3.29 8.71
CA LEU A 15 14.09 -4.75 8.61
C LEU A 15 14.28 -5.25 7.16
N GLY A 16 14.21 -4.36 6.17
CA GLY A 16 14.32 -4.69 4.76
C GLY A 16 13.00 -5.13 4.13
N VAL A 17 13.09 -6.01 3.12
CA VAL A 17 11.95 -6.47 2.31
C VAL A 17 11.68 -7.96 2.51
N MET A 18 10.45 -8.39 2.25
CA MET A 18 9.99 -9.78 2.43
C MET A 18 10.19 -10.29 3.87
N VAL A 19 9.98 -9.41 4.85
CA VAL A 19 10.12 -9.74 6.27
C VAL A 19 8.82 -10.39 6.78
N PRO A 20 8.88 -11.60 7.35
CA PRO A 20 7.69 -12.25 7.92
C PRO A 20 7.09 -11.48 9.09
N ALA A 21 5.77 -11.52 9.26
CA ALA A 21 5.06 -10.87 10.37
C ALA A 21 5.67 -11.23 11.74
N ALA A 22 5.96 -12.51 11.97
CA ALA A 22 6.58 -12.98 13.22
C ALA A 22 7.90 -12.25 13.53
N ARG A 23 8.73 -11.99 12.52
CA ARG A 23 10.01 -11.29 12.70
C ARG A 23 9.81 -9.80 12.98
N ILE A 24 8.85 -9.16 12.31
CA ILE A 24 8.49 -7.76 12.56
C ILE A 24 8.09 -7.60 14.03
N LEU A 25 7.19 -8.45 14.50
CA LEU A 25 6.65 -8.39 15.86
C LEU A 25 7.68 -8.80 16.93
N GLU A 26 8.54 -9.77 16.63
CA GLU A 26 9.65 -10.15 17.52
C GLU A 26 10.61 -8.97 17.74
N VAL A 27 11.06 -8.32 16.66
CA VAL A 27 11.98 -7.19 16.77
C VAL A 27 11.29 -6.00 17.44
N ALA A 28 10.02 -5.73 17.11
CA ALA A 28 9.25 -4.67 17.75
C ALA A 28 9.20 -4.82 19.28
N LYS A 29 8.99 -6.06 19.79
CA LYS A 29 9.05 -6.33 21.23
C LYS A 29 10.46 -6.23 21.79
N LYS A 30 11.45 -6.81 21.11
CA LYS A 30 12.85 -6.82 21.57
C LYS A 30 13.42 -5.42 21.74
N GLU A 31 13.11 -4.54 20.80
CA GLU A 31 13.65 -3.18 20.72
C GLU A 31 12.71 -2.14 21.35
N ASN A 32 11.56 -2.57 21.90
CA ASN A 32 10.54 -1.72 22.53
C ASN A 32 10.13 -0.52 21.65
N VAL A 33 9.80 -0.79 20.39
CA VAL A 33 9.48 0.28 19.43
C VAL A 33 8.18 0.98 19.80
N ASP A 34 8.11 2.29 19.56
CA ASP A 34 6.90 3.07 19.83
C ASP A 34 5.85 2.98 18.70
N ILE A 35 6.28 2.63 17.47
CA ILE A 35 5.43 2.57 16.27
C ILE A 35 5.93 1.45 15.35
N ILE A 36 5.01 0.73 14.71
CA ILE A 36 5.31 -0.24 13.64
C ILE A 36 4.88 0.34 12.30
N GLY A 37 5.77 0.36 11.30
CA GLY A 37 5.46 0.79 9.93
C GLY A 37 5.53 -0.34 8.92
N LEU A 38 4.50 -0.48 8.08
CA LEU A 38 4.45 -1.45 6.98
C LEU A 38 4.43 -0.75 5.62
N SER A 39 5.22 -1.28 4.69
CA SER A 39 5.31 -0.79 3.31
C SER A 39 4.94 -1.90 2.31
N GLY A 40 4.05 -1.60 1.36
CA GLY A 40 3.57 -2.56 0.36
C GLY A 40 3.56 -1.98 -1.06
N LEU A 41 4.03 -2.77 -2.04
CA LEU A 41 4.13 -2.34 -3.45
C LEU A 41 3.11 -3.03 -4.36
N ILE A 42 2.72 -4.27 -4.04
CA ILE A 42 1.85 -5.11 -4.88
C ILE A 42 0.59 -5.52 -4.13
N THR A 43 -0.44 -5.96 -4.85
CA THR A 43 -1.74 -6.31 -4.25
C THR A 43 -1.63 -7.39 -3.17
N PRO A 44 -0.84 -8.48 -3.33
CA PRO A 44 -0.65 -9.47 -2.26
C PRO A 44 -0.09 -8.90 -0.96
N SER A 45 0.65 -7.78 -1.00
CA SER A 45 1.17 -7.14 0.21
C SER A 45 0.06 -6.60 1.12
N LEU A 46 -1.14 -6.36 0.59
CA LEU A 46 -2.27 -5.89 1.38
C LEU A 46 -2.79 -6.97 2.33
N ASP A 47 -2.86 -8.23 1.87
CA ASP A 47 -3.28 -9.35 2.71
C ASP A 47 -2.27 -9.59 3.85
N GLU A 48 -0.97 -9.43 3.57
CA GLU A 48 0.07 -9.47 4.60
C GLU A 48 -0.09 -8.37 5.65
N MET A 49 -0.49 -7.15 5.26
CA MET A 49 -0.75 -6.08 6.22
C MET A 49 -1.95 -6.38 7.13
N VAL A 50 -3.01 -6.98 6.59
CA VAL A 50 -4.15 -7.47 7.38
C VAL A 50 -3.70 -8.57 8.35
N HIS A 51 -2.84 -9.48 7.88
CA HIS A 51 -2.28 -10.54 8.71
C HIS A 51 -1.45 -9.97 9.86
N VAL A 52 -0.56 -9.00 9.60
CA VAL A 52 0.24 -8.34 10.64
C VAL A 52 -0.66 -7.63 11.66
N ALA A 53 -1.68 -6.88 11.23
CA ALA A 53 -2.62 -6.23 12.14
C ALA A 53 -3.36 -7.26 13.04
N SER A 54 -3.81 -8.36 12.46
CA SER A 54 -4.46 -9.45 13.20
C SER A 54 -3.50 -10.10 14.22
N GLU A 55 -2.23 -10.28 13.85
CA GLU A 55 -1.21 -10.84 14.75
C GLU A 55 -0.82 -9.86 15.86
N MET A 56 -0.78 -8.55 15.56
CA MET A 56 -0.61 -7.50 16.59
C MET A 56 -1.72 -7.56 17.62
N GLN A 57 -2.98 -7.72 17.18
CA GLN A 57 -4.12 -7.90 18.08
C GLN A 57 -4.01 -9.20 18.89
N ARG A 58 -3.65 -10.31 18.24
CA ARG A 58 -3.50 -11.62 18.89
C ARG A 58 -2.40 -11.64 19.95
N LEU A 59 -1.32 -10.90 19.72
CA LEU A 59 -0.13 -10.84 20.58
C LEU A 59 -0.12 -9.65 21.55
N ASP A 60 -1.28 -8.98 21.67
CA ASP A 60 -1.55 -7.87 22.58
C ASP A 60 -0.56 -6.70 22.47
N PHE A 61 -0.31 -6.24 21.24
CA PHE A 61 0.46 -5.01 21.01
C PHE A 61 -0.38 -3.77 21.35
N HIS A 62 0.27 -2.72 21.86
CA HIS A 62 -0.36 -1.43 22.23
C HIS A 62 0.42 -0.25 21.63
N VAL A 63 0.81 -0.37 20.36
CA VAL A 63 1.58 0.64 19.63
C VAL A 63 0.92 0.94 18.29
N PRO A 64 0.95 2.19 17.80
CA PRO A 64 0.37 2.53 16.51
C PRO A 64 0.94 1.72 15.34
N LEU A 65 0.07 1.37 14.39
CA LEU A 65 0.40 0.71 13.13
C LEU A 65 0.28 1.69 11.96
N LEU A 66 1.40 2.02 11.31
CA LEU A 66 1.43 2.84 10.10
C LEU A 66 1.40 1.96 8.85
N ILE A 67 0.51 2.30 7.92
CA ILE A 67 0.33 1.62 6.64
C ILE A 67 0.71 2.57 5.50
N GLY A 68 1.63 2.16 4.63
CA GLY A 68 2.02 2.94 3.46
C GLY A 68 2.50 2.09 2.28
N GLY A 69 2.82 2.75 1.17
CA GLY A 69 3.30 2.13 -0.06
C GLY A 69 2.27 2.16 -1.20
N ALA A 70 2.71 1.83 -2.41
CA ALA A 70 1.99 2.12 -3.65
C ALA A 70 0.59 1.49 -3.77
N THR A 71 0.38 0.30 -3.21
CA THR A 71 -0.93 -0.38 -3.25
C THR A 71 -1.84 -0.05 -2.09
N THR A 72 -1.33 0.66 -1.09
CA THR A 72 -2.10 1.04 0.09
C THR A 72 -2.98 2.25 -0.21
N SER A 73 -4.08 2.37 0.53
CA SER A 73 -4.96 3.53 0.43
C SER A 73 -5.76 3.68 1.71
N LYS A 74 -6.18 4.91 2.00
CA LYS A 74 -7.08 5.20 3.13
C LYS A 74 -8.31 4.29 3.13
N ALA A 75 -8.90 4.05 1.95
CA ALA A 75 -10.08 3.19 1.82
C ALA A 75 -9.79 1.73 2.18
N HIS A 76 -8.68 1.18 1.71
CA HIS A 76 -8.31 -0.20 2.04
C HIS A 76 -7.96 -0.32 3.53
N THR A 77 -7.15 0.58 4.07
CA THR A 77 -6.78 0.58 5.49
C THR A 77 -8.01 0.65 6.39
N ALA A 78 -8.94 1.57 6.13
CA ALA A 78 -10.17 1.72 6.92
C ALA A 78 -11.12 0.52 6.83
N VAL A 79 -11.19 -0.16 5.68
CA VAL A 79 -12.19 -1.24 5.44
C VAL A 79 -11.63 -2.62 5.75
N LYS A 80 -10.31 -2.82 5.68
CA LYS A 80 -9.69 -4.15 5.70
C LYS A 80 -8.58 -4.34 6.73
N ILE A 81 -7.93 -3.27 7.21
CA ILE A 81 -6.79 -3.40 8.12
C ILE A 81 -7.18 -2.96 9.54
N GLU A 82 -7.71 -1.75 9.68
CA GLU A 82 -8.05 -1.15 10.99
C GLU A 82 -9.05 -2.00 11.80
N GLU A 83 -9.92 -2.77 11.14
CA GLU A 83 -10.87 -3.65 11.83
C GLU A 83 -10.19 -4.82 12.57
N HIS A 84 -8.95 -5.14 12.22
CA HIS A 84 -8.20 -6.27 12.77
C HIS A 84 -7.24 -5.90 13.91
N TYR A 85 -7.07 -4.61 14.21
CA TYR A 85 -6.24 -4.13 15.31
C TYR A 85 -6.94 -2.98 16.06
N LYS A 86 -7.30 -3.22 17.32
CA LYS A 86 -8.13 -2.34 18.17
C LYS A 86 -7.45 -1.88 19.45
N ASN A 87 -6.31 -2.46 19.80
CA ASN A 87 -5.56 -2.07 20.99
C ASN A 87 -4.93 -0.67 20.88
N ASP A 88 -4.58 -0.24 19.66
CA ASP A 88 -4.15 1.13 19.36
C ASP A 88 -4.58 1.48 17.90
N SER A 89 -4.12 2.61 17.40
CA SER A 89 -4.46 3.19 16.10
C SER A 89 -3.79 2.48 14.92
N THR A 90 -4.54 2.36 13.81
CA THR A 90 -4.02 1.95 12.50
C THR A 90 -4.16 3.11 11.54
N ILE A 91 -3.07 3.65 10.99
CA ILE A 91 -3.08 4.91 10.23
C ILE A 91 -2.39 4.75 8.87
N TYR A 92 -3.14 5.05 7.82
CA TYR A 92 -2.63 5.21 6.46
C TYR A 92 -1.83 6.51 6.30
N VAL A 93 -0.60 6.40 5.80
CA VAL A 93 0.29 7.52 5.50
C VAL A 93 0.62 7.51 4.00
N PRO A 94 0.20 8.53 3.22
CA PRO A 94 0.30 8.47 1.76
C PRO A 94 1.72 8.67 1.22
N ASP A 95 2.58 9.38 1.96
CA ASP A 95 3.92 9.72 1.51
C ASP A 95 4.88 9.99 2.70
N ALA A 96 6.17 10.06 2.40
CA ALA A 96 7.21 10.29 3.41
C ALA A 96 7.12 11.67 4.07
N SER A 97 6.69 12.71 3.35
CA SER A 97 6.62 14.07 3.90
C SER A 97 5.61 14.16 5.05
N ARG A 98 4.50 13.41 4.95
CA ARG A 98 3.47 13.38 5.99
C ARG A 98 3.83 12.49 7.18
N SER A 99 4.74 11.52 7.01
CA SER A 99 5.10 10.58 8.06
C SER A 99 5.60 11.27 9.34
N VAL A 100 6.34 12.37 9.21
CA VAL A 100 6.86 13.15 10.35
C VAL A 100 5.73 13.71 11.20
N THR A 101 4.75 14.37 10.58
CA THR A 101 3.61 14.97 11.30
C THR A 101 2.76 13.89 11.97
N VAL A 102 2.55 12.75 11.30
CA VAL A 102 1.79 11.63 11.87
C VAL A 102 2.51 11.07 13.10
N VAL A 103 3.81 10.75 12.97
CA VAL A 103 4.60 10.21 14.08
C VAL A 103 4.69 11.21 15.24
N SER A 104 4.89 12.50 14.95
CA SER A 104 4.94 13.55 15.97
C SER A 104 3.64 13.64 16.78
N ASN A 105 2.47 13.56 16.13
CA ASN A 105 1.18 13.53 16.82
C ASN A 105 0.97 12.25 17.63
N LEU A 106 1.42 11.09 17.12
CA LEU A 106 1.24 9.81 17.80
C LEU A 106 2.12 9.66 19.05
N LEU A 107 3.28 10.30 19.07
CA LEU A 107 4.22 10.24 20.19
C LEU A 107 4.01 11.36 21.22
N ASN A 108 3.20 12.38 20.89
CA ASN A 108 2.87 13.44 21.84
C ASN A 108 1.62 13.06 22.66
N PRO A 109 1.73 12.90 24.00
CA PRO A 109 0.61 12.54 24.86
C PRO A 109 -0.57 13.51 24.80
N GLU A 110 -0.33 14.79 24.51
CA GLU A 110 -1.36 15.82 24.44
C GLU A 110 -2.18 15.76 23.15
N THR A 111 -1.58 15.30 22.04
CA THR A 111 -2.24 15.29 20.73
C THR A 111 -2.63 13.91 20.24
N LYS A 112 -2.05 12.82 20.78
CA LYS A 112 -2.31 11.43 20.36
C LYS A 112 -3.79 11.10 20.38
N SER A 113 -4.47 11.36 21.51
CA SER A 113 -5.88 10.97 21.71
C SER A 113 -6.79 11.62 20.66
N ASP A 114 -6.71 12.94 20.54
CA ASP A 114 -7.54 13.70 19.58
C ASP A 114 -7.21 13.34 18.14
N TYR A 115 -5.92 13.14 17.83
CA TYR A 115 -5.49 12.73 16.50
C TYR A 115 -6.05 11.36 16.11
N CYS A 116 -5.97 10.36 17.01
CA CYS A 116 -6.50 9.03 16.77
C CYS A 116 -8.03 9.04 16.61
N ALA A 117 -8.75 9.78 17.46
CA ALA A 117 -10.21 9.91 17.37
C ALA A 117 -10.66 10.51 16.03
N ASN A 118 -9.96 11.56 15.56
CA ASN A 118 -10.24 12.17 14.26
C ASN A 118 -10.02 11.20 13.10
N VAL A 119 -8.95 10.39 13.15
CA VAL A 119 -8.68 9.38 12.11
C VAL A 119 -9.73 8.27 12.13
N GLU A 120 -10.15 7.83 13.32
CA GLU A 120 -11.20 6.82 13.48
C GLU A 120 -12.54 7.30 12.89
N GLU A 121 -12.95 8.53 13.19
CA GLU A 121 -14.17 9.14 12.62
C GLU A 121 -14.10 9.23 11.08
N GLU A 122 -12.93 9.61 10.56
CA GLU A 122 -12.70 9.62 9.12
C GLU A 122 -12.87 8.20 8.53
N TYR A 123 -12.36 7.17 9.21
CA TYR A 123 -12.41 5.79 8.73
C TYR A 123 -13.82 5.21 8.79
N VAL A 124 -14.62 5.57 9.79
CA VAL A 124 -16.06 5.28 9.83
C VAL A 124 -16.76 5.88 8.61
N THR A 125 -16.50 7.15 8.30
CA THR A 125 -17.07 7.84 7.14
C THR A 125 -16.69 7.15 5.82
N VAL A 126 -15.41 6.77 5.68
CA VAL A 126 -14.89 6.06 4.51
C VAL A 126 -15.53 4.67 4.34
N ARG A 127 -15.71 3.91 5.44
CA ARG A 127 -16.41 2.61 5.44
C ARG A 127 -17.86 2.76 4.96
N LEU A 128 -18.61 3.71 5.53
CA LEU A 128 -20.00 3.98 5.16
C LEU A 128 -20.12 4.37 3.67
N ARG A 129 -19.25 5.25 3.18
CA ARG A 129 -19.21 5.64 1.77
C ARG A 129 -18.92 4.45 0.85
N THR A 130 -17.97 3.60 1.22
CA THR A 130 -17.58 2.42 0.44
C THR A 130 -18.71 1.40 0.37
N ALA A 131 -19.37 1.12 1.50
CA ALA A 131 -20.53 0.23 1.57
C ALA A 131 -21.69 0.72 0.69
N ASN A 132 -21.97 2.03 0.70
CA ASN A 132 -23.01 2.63 -0.13
C ASN A 132 -22.70 2.56 -1.64
N ARG A 133 -21.41 2.68 -2.03
CA ARG A 133 -21.00 2.51 -3.43
C ARG A 133 -21.16 1.07 -3.91
N ALA A 134 -20.85 0.09 -3.07
CA ALA A 134 -21.03 -1.33 -3.39
C ALA A 134 -22.50 -1.67 -3.69
N LYS A 135 -23.43 -1.15 -2.87
CA LYS A 135 -24.88 -1.33 -3.06
C LYS A 135 -25.41 -0.75 -4.38
N LYS A 136 -24.75 0.27 -4.95
CA LYS A 136 -25.15 0.91 -6.22
C LYS A 136 -24.65 0.19 -7.48
N ARG A 137 -23.70 -0.74 -7.38
CA ARG A 137 -23.17 -1.47 -8.56
C ARG A 137 -24.18 -2.51 -9.03
N LYS A 138 -24.76 -2.29 -10.21
CA LYS A 138 -25.52 -3.32 -10.92
C LYS A 138 -24.55 -4.31 -11.56
N LEU A 139 -24.34 -5.45 -10.93
CA LEU A 139 -23.50 -6.51 -11.46
C LEU A 139 -24.28 -7.35 -12.48
N LEU A 140 -23.61 -7.76 -13.56
CA LEU A 140 -24.14 -8.77 -14.48
C LEU A 140 -23.78 -10.17 -13.95
N SER A 141 -24.64 -11.15 -14.21
CA SER A 141 -24.25 -12.55 -14.03
C SER A 141 -23.12 -12.90 -14.99
N PHE A 142 -22.30 -13.87 -14.62
CA PHE A 142 -21.22 -14.38 -15.48
C PHE A 142 -21.71 -14.72 -16.89
N VAL A 143 -22.86 -15.40 -16.99
CA VAL A 143 -23.50 -15.76 -18.27
C VAL A 143 -23.83 -14.52 -19.11
N LYS A 144 -24.42 -13.48 -18.49
CA LYS A 144 -24.77 -12.23 -19.20
C LYS A 144 -23.52 -11.45 -19.61
N ALA A 145 -22.49 -11.43 -18.77
CA ALA A 145 -21.23 -10.77 -19.08
C ALA A 145 -20.53 -11.44 -20.29
N ASN A 146 -20.48 -12.78 -20.32
CA ASN A 146 -19.90 -13.52 -21.45
C ASN A 146 -20.72 -13.37 -22.74
N ALA A 147 -22.04 -13.33 -22.63
CA ALA A 147 -22.91 -13.06 -23.77
C ALA A 147 -22.69 -11.65 -24.34
N ASN A 148 -22.31 -10.68 -23.49
CA ASN A 148 -21.98 -9.31 -23.87
C ASN A 148 -20.53 -9.13 -24.36
N ARG A 149 -19.92 -10.19 -24.90
CA ARG A 149 -18.60 -10.10 -25.53
C ARG A 149 -18.63 -9.14 -26.74
N PRO A 150 -17.53 -8.43 -27.05
CA PRO A 150 -17.44 -7.63 -28.26
C PRO A 150 -17.76 -8.46 -29.51
N ASN A 151 -18.62 -7.95 -30.40
CA ASN A 151 -18.92 -8.59 -31.67
C ASN A 151 -17.83 -8.21 -32.69
N LEU A 152 -16.81 -9.06 -32.79
CA LEU A 152 -15.67 -8.88 -33.68
C LEU A 152 -15.88 -9.73 -34.93
N ASP A 153 -15.76 -9.12 -36.12
CA ASP A 153 -15.79 -9.85 -37.38
C ASP A 153 -14.42 -10.49 -37.66
N TRP A 154 -14.28 -11.73 -37.25
CA TRP A 154 -13.07 -12.52 -37.47
C TRP A 154 -12.90 -12.99 -38.90
N ASN A 155 -13.96 -12.95 -39.74
CA ASN A 155 -13.87 -13.39 -41.13
C ASN A 155 -13.20 -12.33 -42.01
N SER A 156 -13.40 -11.05 -41.71
CA SER A 156 -12.72 -9.95 -42.38
C SER A 156 -11.36 -9.58 -41.75
N TYR A 157 -11.12 -10.01 -40.51
CA TYR A 157 -9.85 -9.79 -39.83
C TYR A 157 -8.79 -10.81 -40.23
N LYS A 158 -7.68 -10.35 -40.81
CA LYS A 158 -6.48 -11.16 -41.04
C LYS A 158 -5.40 -10.76 -40.02
N PRO A 159 -5.13 -11.59 -38.99
CA PRO A 159 -4.05 -11.29 -38.04
C PRO A 159 -2.70 -11.27 -38.75
N THR A 160 -1.88 -10.27 -38.45
CA THR A 160 -0.52 -10.18 -38.96
C THR A 160 0.33 -11.27 -38.34
N GLN A 161 0.95 -12.12 -39.16
CA GLN A 161 1.88 -13.13 -38.66
C GLN A 161 3.11 -12.45 -38.02
N PRO A 162 3.49 -12.83 -36.79
CA PRO A 162 4.71 -12.33 -36.17
C PRO A 162 5.94 -12.66 -37.02
N LYS A 163 6.89 -11.72 -37.11
CA LYS A 163 8.18 -11.94 -37.80
C LYS A 163 9.04 -13.04 -37.17
N PHE A 164 8.78 -13.36 -35.90
CA PHE A 164 9.49 -14.35 -35.11
C PHE A 164 8.54 -15.01 -34.13
N THR A 165 8.66 -16.32 -33.95
CA THR A 165 7.97 -17.11 -32.93
C THR A 165 8.99 -17.85 -32.08
N GLY A 166 8.66 -18.07 -30.81
CA GLY A 166 9.58 -18.63 -29.82
C GLY A 166 10.20 -17.58 -28.90
N THR A 167 11.16 -18.01 -28.08
CA THR A 167 11.82 -17.14 -27.09
C THR A 167 13.03 -16.45 -27.71
N LYS A 168 13.07 -15.13 -27.62
CA LYS A 168 14.25 -14.33 -27.99
C LYS A 168 14.84 -13.69 -26.74
N VAL A 169 16.06 -14.07 -26.41
CA VAL A 169 16.79 -13.50 -25.28
C VAL A 169 17.66 -12.34 -25.78
N PHE A 170 17.62 -11.22 -25.06
CA PHE A 170 18.49 -10.08 -25.29
C PHE A 170 19.50 -10.01 -24.14
N GLU A 171 20.69 -10.54 -24.36
CA GLU A 171 21.79 -10.47 -23.40
C GLU A 171 22.57 -9.17 -23.61
N ASN A 172 22.97 -8.51 -22.53
CA ASN A 172 23.84 -7.33 -22.55
C ASN A 172 23.35 -6.20 -23.49
N PHE A 173 22.05 -5.90 -23.46
CA PHE A 173 21.48 -4.86 -24.30
C PHE A 173 22.06 -3.46 -23.94
N PRO A 174 22.55 -2.64 -24.91
CA PRO A 174 23.27 -1.41 -24.60
C PRO A 174 22.43 -0.38 -23.83
N LEU A 175 22.97 0.13 -22.71
CA LEU A 175 22.33 1.14 -21.87
C LEU A 175 22.12 2.46 -22.62
N GLU A 176 23.04 2.81 -23.50
CA GLU A 176 23.01 4.00 -24.36
C GLU A 176 21.79 4.01 -25.26
N THR A 177 21.32 2.82 -25.65
CA THR A 177 20.06 2.64 -26.37
C THR A 177 18.88 2.83 -25.43
N LEU A 178 18.86 2.14 -24.29
CA LEU A 178 17.77 2.22 -23.31
C LEU A 178 17.55 3.64 -22.78
N ARG A 179 18.61 4.41 -22.57
CA ARG A 179 18.56 5.79 -22.08
C ARG A 179 17.66 6.69 -22.92
N LYS A 180 17.57 6.45 -24.23
CA LYS A 180 16.72 7.23 -25.16
C LYS A 180 15.22 6.95 -24.98
N TYR A 181 14.88 5.87 -24.27
CA TYR A 181 13.52 5.41 -24.02
C TYR A 181 13.12 5.53 -22.55
N ILE A 182 13.95 6.17 -21.70
CA ILE A 182 13.58 6.44 -20.32
C ILE A 182 12.48 7.51 -20.32
N ASP A 183 11.32 7.14 -19.78
CA ASP A 183 10.36 8.11 -19.28
C ASP A 183 10.87 8.65 -17.93
N TRP A 184 11.25 9.93 -17.90
CA TRP A 184 11.79 10.59 -16.71
C TRP A 184 10.70 11.06 -15.74
N THR A 185 9.43 11.07 -16.16
CA THR A 185 8.33 11.53 -15.29
C THR A 185 8.23 10.69 -14.00
N PRO A 186 8.23 9.34 -14.04
CA PRO A 186 8.26 8.52 -12.83
C PRO A 186 9.51 8.75 -11.96
N PHE A 187 10.65 9.09 -12.56
CA PHE A 187 11.88 9.41 -11.81
C PHE A 187 11.70 10.68 -10.98
N PHE A 188 11.21 11.77 -11.57
CA PHE A 188 10.98 13.02 -10.83
C PHE A 188 9.89 12.87 -9.76
N ILE A 189 8.82 12.11 -10.04
CA ILE A 189 7.81 11.75 -9.04
C ILE A 189 8.45 11.03 -7.85
N THR A 190 9.36 10.08 -8.10
CA THR A 190 10.07 9.33 -7.04
C THR A 190 10.89 10.26 -6.14
N TRP A 191 11.47 11.31 -6.72
CA TRP A 191 12.22 12.34 -5.98
C TRP A 191 11.34 13.44 -5.38
N SER A 192 10.01 13.32 -5.46
CA SER A 192 9.07 14.36 -5.02
C SER A 192 9.29 15.72 -5.68
N LEU A 193 9.77 15.72 -6.94
CA LEU A 193 9.96 16.90 -7.76
C LEU A 193 8.78 16.98 -8.74
N ALA A 194 7.90 17.98 -8.54
CA ALA A 194 6.76 18.21 -9.43
C ALA A 194 7.22 18.97 -10.69
N GLY A 195 6.79 18.49 -11.86
CA GLY A 195 7.14 19.07 -13.16
C GLY A 195 7.06 18.05 -14.28
#